data_AF-A0A1Y1I6Z6-F1
#
_entry.id   AF-A0A1Y1I6Z6-F1
#
_cell.length_a   1.000
_cell.length_b   1.000
_cell.length_c   1.000
_cell.angle_alpha   90.00
_cell.angle_beta   90.00
_cell.angle_gamma   90.00
#
_symmetry.space_group_name_H-M   'P 1'
#
loop_
_entity.id
_entity.type
_entity.pdbx_description
1 polymer ?
#
loop_
_entity_poly.entity_id
_entity_poly.type
_entity_poly.pdbx_seq_one_letter_code
_entity_poly.pdbx_strand_id
1 'polypeptide(L)'
;MSEKLAPDRRHAFVHHGQKIYEWDQSLDEVNVYIDLPSGVKAKQLDCDVLPNHLRVGIKGNPPYLDHALCEKVKKDSSFWTVEDGVLHVTLQKAERGKAWQSALAGHTSLDPLSSEQEQKRLMLERFQQENPGFDFSGAEFSGQVPDPSTFMGGVRNS
;
A
#
# COMPACT_ATOMS: atom_id res chain seq x y z
N MET A 1 -2.42 4.93 -19.68
CA MET A 1 -2.61 6.39 -19.42
C MET A 1 -2.67 6.72 -17.93
N SER A 2 -3.00 5.77 -17.04
CA SER A 2 -3.01 5.94 -15.58
C SER A 2 -1.63 5.81 -14.90
N GLU A 3 -0.63 5.26 -15.61
CA GLU A 3 0.72 4.98 -15.07
C GLU A 3 1.47 6.24 -14.59
N LYS A 4 1.12 7.43 -15.10
CA LYS A 4 1.76 8.69 -14.68
C LYS A 4 1.44 9.10 -13.23
N LEU A 5 0.37 8.56 -12.65
CA LEU A 5 -0.05 8.82 -11.27
C LEU A 5 0.19 7.62 -10.36
N ALA A 6 0.87 6.59 -10.85
CA ALA A 6 1.35 5.49 -10.02
C ALA A 6 2.21 6.04 -8.86
N PRO A 7 2.28 5.34 -7.72
CA PRO A 7 3.15 5.75 -6.64
C PRO A 7 4.61 5.84 -7.13
N ASP A 8 5.14 7.05 -7.19
CA ASP A 8 6.53 7.33 -7.60
C ASP A 8 7.52 7.01 -6.47
N ARG A 9 7.03 6.95 -5.22
CA ARG A 9 7.85 6.77 -4.03
C ARG A 9 7.28 5.68 -3.12
N ARG A 10 8.18 4.86 -2.59
CA ARG A 10 7.90 3.92 -1.50
C ARG A 10 8.25 4.53 -0.15
N HIS A 11 7.52 4.13 0.87
CA HIS A 11 7.72 4.52 2.25
C HIS A 11 8.40 3.38 3.00
N ALA A 12 9.57 3.64 3.59
CA ALA A 12 10.31 2.63 4.34
C ALA A 12 9.89 2.64 5.82
N PHE A 13 9.61 1.46 6.36
CA PHE A 13 9.59 1.26 7.81
C PHE A 13 10.96 0.79 8.28
N VAL A 14 11.57 1.58 9.17
CA VAL A 14 12.90 1.33 9.72
C VAL A 14 12.78 1.08 11.21
N HIS A 15 13.36 -0.02 11.68
CA HIS A 15 13.42 -0.38 13.10
C HIS A 15 14.88 -0.58 13.50
N HIS A 16 15.34 0.11 14.56
CA HIS A 16 16.74 0.12 15.00
C HIS A 16 17.77 0.39 13.89
N GLY A 17 17.45 1.27 12.94
CA GLY A 17 18.35 1.62 11.83
C GLY A 17 18.38 0.60 10.69
N GLN A 18 17.57 -0.46 10.75
CA GLN A 18 17.43 -1.44 9.68
C GLN A 18 16.07 -1.28 8.99
N LYS A 19 16.09 -1.24 7.65
CA LYS A 19 14.87 -1.27 6.83
C LYS A 19 14.22 -2.65 6.97
N ILE A 20 12.98 -2.68 7.46
CA ILE A 20 12.23 -3.93 7.65
C ILE A 20 11.38 -4.24 6.42
N TYR A 21 10.70 -3.21 5.89
CA TYR A 21 9.95 -3.30 4.65
C TYR A 21 9.77 -1.91 4.04
N GLU A 22 9.39 -1.90 2.78
CA GLU A 22 8.90 -0.71 2.08
C GLU A 22 7.44 -0.92 1.72
N TRP A 23 6.69 0.16 1.56
CA TRP A 23 5.32 0.05 1.11
C TRP A 23 4.90 1.27 0.29
N ASP A 24 3.95 1.05 -0.60
CA ASP A 24 3.25 2.11 -1.33
C ASP A 24 1.76 1.74 -1.42
N GLN A 25 0.96 2.63 -1.98
CA GLN A 25 -0.46 2.37 -2.17
C GLN A 25 -0.97 2.98 -3.48
N SER A 26 -2.14 2.56 -3.90
CA SER A 26 -2.98 3.18 -4.91
C SER A 26 -4.38 3.38 -4.33
N LEU A 27 -5.36 3.77 -5.16
CA LEU A 27 -6.75 3.76 -4.71
C LEU A 27 -7.23 2.37 -4.31
N ASP A 28 -6.73 1.34 -4.98
CA ASP A 28 -7.24 -0.02 -4.89
C ASP A 28 -6.44 -0.88 -3.92
N GLU A 29 -5.13 -0.64 -3.81
CA GLU A 29 -4.21 -1.59 -3.21
C GLU A 29 -3.19 -0.93 -2.29
N VAL A 30 -2.62 -1.71 -1.39
CA VAL A 30 -1.38 -1.41 -0.66
C VAL A 30 -0.37 -2.48 -1.03
N ASN A 31 0.84 -2.06 -1.42
CA ASN A 31 1.92 -2.96 -1.75
C ASN A 31 2.95 -2.94 -0.62
N VAL A 32 3.39 -4.11 -0.15
CA VAL A 32 4.44 -4.26 0.85
C VAL A 32 5.60 -5.05 0.25
N TYR A 33 6.82 -4.54 0.38
CA TYR A 33 8.04 -5.12 -0.17
C TYR A 33 9.00 -5.45 0.96
N ILE A 34 9.44 -6.71 1.02
CA ILE A 34 10.32 -7.21 2.07
C ILE A 34 11.53 -7.87 1.41
N ASP A 35 12.72 -7.34 1.67
CA ASP A 35 13.98 -7.96 1.24
C ASP A 35 14.14 -9.31 1.95
N LEU A 36 14.23 -10.39 1.18
CA LEU A 36 14.42 -11.73 1.73
C LEU A 36 15.91 -12.02 1.98
N PRO A 37 16.23 -12.83 2.99
CA PRO A 37 17.58 -13.35 3.16
C PRO A 37 18.05 -14.11 1.91
N SER A 38 19.35 -13.99 1.60
CA SER A 38 19.96 -14.64 0.44
C SER A 38 19.62 -16.13 0.35
N GLY A 39 19.09 -16.55 -0.80
CA GLY A 39 18.78 -17.95 -1.09
C GLY A 39 17.41 -18.44 -0.61
N VAL A 40 16.63 -17.60 0.09
CA VAL A 40 15.23 -17.92 0.44
C VAL A 40 14.37 -17.91 -0.83
N LYS A 41 13.68 -19.03 -1.09
CA LYS A 41 12.75 -19.17 -2.21
C LYS A 41 11.30 -19.12 -1.73
N ALA A 42 10.38 -18.71 -2.60
CA ALA A 42 8.94 -18.61 -2.32
C ALA A 42 8.36 -19.83 -1.58
N LYS A 43 8.74 -21.06 -1.98
CA LYS A 43 8.24 -22.29 -1.34
C LYS A 43 8.58 -22.43 0.15
N GLN A 44 9.61 -21.74 0.62
CA GLN A 44 10.07 -21.73 2.00
C GLN A 44 9.38 -20.66 2.85
N LEU A 45 8.64 -19.74 2.23
CA LEU A 45 7.90 -18.71 2.95
C LEU A 45 6.58 -19.26 3.49
N ASP A 46 6.22 -18.80 4.68
CA ASP A 46 4.88 -18.82 5.23
C ASP A 46 4.39 -17.37 5.22
N CYS A 47 3.55 -17.01 4.25
CA CYS A 47 2.97 -15.68 4.14
C CYS A 47 1.45 -15.82 4.12
N ASP A 48 0.81 -15.31 5.17
CA ASP A 48 -0.63 -15.40 5.38
C ASP A 48 -1.24 -13.99 5.47
N VAL A 49 -2.29 -13.78 4.69
CA VAL A 49 -3.01 -12.50 4.62
C VAL A 49 -4.42 -12.74 5.13
N LEU A 50 -4.76 -12.10 6.23
CA LEU A 50 -6.11 -12.06 6.79
C LEU A 50 -6.70 -10.66 6.59
N PRO A 51 -8.04 -10.49 6.72
CA PRO A 51 -8.68 -9.20 6.49
C PRO A 51 -8.11 -8.02 7.28
N ASN A 52 -7.44 -8.27 8.41
CA ASN A 52 -6.84 -7.25 9.28
C ASN A 52 -5.44 -7.64 9.77
N HIS A 53 -4.75 -8.61 9.15
CA HIS A 53 -3.46 -9.12 9.66
C HIS A 53 -2.58 -9.56 8.49
N LEU A 54 -1.29 -9.23 8.58
CA LEU A 54 -0.25 -9.80 7.73
C LEU A 54 0.73 -10.59 8.59
N ARG A 55 0.93 -11.86 8.26
CA ARG A 55 1.98 -12.71 8.83
C ARG A 55 2.96 -13.13 7.75
N VAL A 56 4.25 -12.96 8.00
CA VAL A 56 5.34 -13.39 7.13
C VAL A 56 6.43 -14.07 7.96
N GLY A 57 6.86 -15.24 7.49
CA GLY A 57 7.91 -16.03 8.10
C GLY A 57 8.57 -16.99 7.11
N ILE A 58 9.61 -17.67 7.59
CA ILE A 58 10.23 -18.80 6.89
C ILE A 58 9.77 -20.08 7.59
N LYS A 59 9.21 -21.02 6.83
CA LYS A 59 8.69 -22.30 7.34
C LYS A 59 9.70 -22.98 8.27
N GLY A 60 9.23 -23.41 9.44
CA GLY A 60 10.04 -24.03 10.48
C GLY A 60 10.66 -23.03 11.49
N ASN A 61 10.49 -21.72 11.29
CA ASN A 61 10.90 -20.68 12.23
C ASN A 61 9.68 -19.86 12.69
N PRO A 62 9.79 -19.12 13.82
CA PRO A 62 8.81 -18.09 14.16
C PRO A 62 8.67 -17.05 13.04
N PRO A 63 7.47 -16.49 12.81
CA PRO A 63 7.29 -15.40 11.86
C PRO A 63 8.10 -14.18 12.30
N TYR A 64 8.73 -13.51 11.34
CA TYR A 64 9.50 -12.29 11.60
C TYR A 64 8.67 -11.02 11.41
N LEU A 65 7.48 -11.14 10.81
CA LEU A 65 6.48 -10.09 10.72
C LEU A 65 5.13 -10.71 11.07
N ASP A 66 4.48 -10.25 12.14
CA ASP A 66 3.15 -10.72 12.53
C ASP A 66 2.41 -9.54 13.17
N HIS A 67 1.71 -8.76 12.33
CA HIS A 67 1.10 -7.51 12.76
C HIS A 67 -0.26 -7.29 12.12
N ALA A 68 -1.15 -6.65 12.88
CA ALA A 68 -2.39 -6.14 12.33
C ALA A 68 -2.11 -5.15 11.18
N LEU A 69 -2.94 -5.18 10.14
CA LEU A 69 -2.91 -4.20 9.07
C LEU A 69 -3.46 -2.86 9.57
N CYS A 70 -3.06 -1.75 8.94
CA CYS A 70 -3.61 -0.44 9.29
C CYS A 70 -5.13 -0.37 9.06
N GLU A 71 -5.60 -1.02 7.99
CA GLU A 71 -7.01 -1.06 7.60
C GLU A 71 -7.38 -2.41 6.98
N LYS A 72 -8.68 -2.63 6.75
CA LYS A 72 -9.19 -3.90 6.22
C LYS A 72 -8.81 -4.14 4.76
N VAL A 73 -8.57 -5.40 4.44
CA VAL A 73 -8.30 -5.89 3.07
C VAL A 73 -9.26 -7.00 2.66
N LYS A 74 -9.44 -7.18 1.34
CA LYS A 74 -10.18 -8.30 0.75
C LYS A 74 -9.20 -9.48 0.59
N LYS A 75 -9.14 -10.37 1.59
CA LYS A 75 -8.16 -11.48 1.61
C LYS A 75 -8.12 -12.27 0.28
N ASP A 76 -9.29 -12.53 -0.31
CA ASP A 76 -9.43 -13.40 -1.49
C ASP A 76 -8.96 -12.71 -2.78
N SER A 77 -8.75 -11.39 -2.73
CA SER A 77 -8.19 -10.56 -3.80
C SER A 77 -6.75 -10.10 -3.52
N SER A 78 -6.24 -10.36 -2.32
CA SER A 78 -4.85 -10.10 -1.95
C SER A 78 -3.98 -11.31 -2.29
N PHE A 79 -2.75 -11.06 -2.71
CA PHE A 79 -1.80 -12.12 -3.06
C PHE A 79 -0.37 -11.69 -2.77
N TRP A 80 0.58 -12.61 -2.91
CA TRP A 80 2.00 -12.29 -2.78
C TRP A 80 2.82 -13.06 -3.81
N THR A 81 3.92 -12.43 -4.25
CA THR A 81 4.90 -12.98 -5.19
C THR A 81 6.31 -12.81 -4.62
N VAL A 82 7.28 -13.51 -5.21
CA VAL A 82 8.70 -13.29 -4.90
C VAL A 82 9.43 -13.04 -6.22
N GLU A 83 10.06 -11.88 -6.32
CA GLU A 83 10.77 -11.42 -7.51
C GLU A 83 12.11 -10.83 -7.08
N ASP A 84 13.19 -11.27 -7.72
CA ASP A 84 14.56 -10.80 -7.45
C ASP A 84 14.98 -10.78 -5.96
N GLY A 85 14.49 -11.74 -5.17
CA GLY A 85 14.80 -11.83 -3.74
C GLY A 85 13.96 -10.91 -2.86
N VAL A 86 12.92 -10.28 -3.41
CA VAL A 86 11.98 -9.43 -2.69
C VAL A 86 10.62 -10.14 -2.63
N LEU A 87 10.07 -10.26 -1.43
CA LEU A 87 8.67 -10.64 -1.24
C LEU A 87 7.80 -9.40 -1.48
N HIS A 88 6.92 -9.47 -2.48
CA HIS A 88 5.94 -8.43 -2.78
C HIS A 88 4.56 -8.94 -2.37
N VAL A 89 3.96 -8.28 -1.38
CA VAL A 89 2.59 -8.56 -0.92
C VAL A 89 1.68 -7.47 -1.46
N THR A 90 0.71 -7.86 -2.28
CA THR A 90 -0.34 -6.97 -2.81
C THR A 90 -1.61 -7.16 -1.98
N LEU A 91 -2.01 -6.09 -1.30
CA LEU A 91 -3.15 -6.07 -0.39
C LEU A 91 -4.30 -5.28 -1.02
N GLN A 92 -5.36 -5.95 -1.45
CA GLN A 92 -6.55 -5.29 -1.99
C GLN A 92 -7.31 -4.60 -0.85
N LYS A 93 -7.43 -3.26 -0.89
CA LYS A 93 -8.18 -2.50 0.11
C LYS A 93 -9.66 -2.94 0.14
N ALA A 94 -10.19 -3.13 1.34
CA ALA A 94 -11.62 -3.37 1.51
C ALA A 94 -12.44 -2.10 1.20
N GLU A 95 -11.91 -0.94 1.60
CA GLU A 95 -12.44 0.38 1.30
C GLU A 95 -11.56 1.07 0.26
N ARG A 96 -12.05 1.13 -0.98
CA ARG A 96 -11.32 1.74 -2.08
C ARG A 96 -11.20 3.25 -1.88
N GLY A 97 -10.02 3.79 -2.19
CA GLY A 97 -9.69 5.21 -2.05
C GLY A 97 -9.33 5.64 -0.63
N LYS A 98 -9.44 4.77 0.37
CA LYS A 98 -8.99 5.09 1.73
C LYS A 98 -7.47 5.24 1.75
N ALA A 99 -6.97 6.39 2.18
CA ALA A 99 -5.54 6.66 2.29
C ALA A 99 -4.98 6.03 3.57
N TRP A 100 -4.09 5.05 3.41
CA TRP A 100 -3.43 4.39 4.54
C TRP A 100 -2.26 5.26 5.03
N GLN A 101 -2.13 5.41 6.34
CA GLN A 101 -1.04 6.19 6.95
C GLN A 101 0.18 5.31 7.27
N SER A 102 0.01 4.00 7.28
CA SER A 102 1.05 2.98 7.41
C SER A 102 0.53 1.68 6.77
N ALA A 103 1.41 0.76 6.37
CA ALA A 103 0.97 -0.58 5.95
C ALA A 103 0.47 -1.43 7.14
N LEU A 104 1.14 -1.33 8.28
CA LEU A 104 0.88 -2.13 9.48
C LEU A 104 0.50 -1.20 10.65
N ALA A 105 -0.42 -1.67 11.49
CA ALA A 105 -0.88 -0.94 12.66
C ALA A 105 0.22 -0.80 13.70
N GLY A 106 0.34 0.38 14.30
CA GLY A 106 1.35 0.69 15.33
C GLY A 106 2.77 0.90 14.79
N HIS A 107 3.00 0.71 13.49
CA HIS A 107 4.25 1.11 12.84
C HIS A 107 4.21 2.60 12.51
N THR A 108 5.39 3.21 12.34
CA THR A 108 5.55 4.65 12.09
C THR A 108 4.66 5.09 10.93
N SER A 109 3.71 5.99 11.22
CA SER A 109 2.87 6.61 10.23
C SER A 109 3.66 7.59 9.37
N LEU A 110 3.16 7.87 8.17
CA LEU A 110 3.67 8.95 7.33
C LEU A 110 3.72 10.25 8.12
N ASP A 111 4.81 11.02 7.92
CA ASP A 111 4.85 12.38 8.42
C ASP A 111 3.76 13.23 7.74
N PRO A 112 3.33 14.34 8.37
CA PRO A 112 2.20 15.12 7.87
C PRO A 112 2.34 15.58 6.41
N LEU A 113 3.57 15.88 5.96
CA LEU A 113 3.81 16.31 4.58
C LEU A 113 3.69 15.13 3.61
N SER A 114 4.32 14.00 3.91
CA SER A 114 4.20 12.79 3.08
C SER A 114 2.75 12.29 3.01
N SER A 115 2.02 12.38 4.13
CA SER A 115 0.61 12.02 4.22
C SER A 115 -0.27 12.89 3.32
N GLU A 116 -0.10 14.21 3.38
CA GLU A 116 -0.83 15.15 2.54
C GLU A 116 -0.51 14.97 1.05
N GLN A 117 0.78 14.75 0.72
CA GLN A 117 1.22 14.47 -0.65
C GLN A 117 0.58 13.18 -1.19
N GLU A 118 0.53 12.13 -0.39
CA GLU A 118 -0.06 10.86 -0.79
C GLU A 118 -1.57 10.96 -0.96
N GLN A 119 -2.25 11.68 -0.05
CA GLN A 119 -3.68 11.96 -0.19
C GLN A 119 -3.96 12.77 -1.46
N LYS A 120 -3.12 13.77 -1.78
CA LYS A 120 -3.20 14.55 -3.02
C LYS A 120 -3.05 13.66 -4.25
N ARG A 121 -2.05 12.76 -4.25
CA ARG A 121 -1.80 11.83 -5.35
C ARG A 121 -2.99 10.90 -5.59
N LEU A 122 -3.53 10.30 -4.53
CA LEU A 122 -4.71 9.44 -4.62
C LEU A 122 -5.93 10.19 -5.17
N MET A 123 -6.11 11.44 -4.77
CA MET A 123 -7.17 12.29 -5.31
C MET A 123 -7.00 12.59 -6.81
N LEU A 124 -5.78 12.87 -7.26
CA LEU A 124 -5.48 13.05 -8.69
C LEU A 124 -5.69 11.74 -9.46
N GLU A 125 -5.21 10.62 -8.93
CA GLU A 125 -5.38 9.28 -9.51
C GLU A 125 -6.87 9.00 -9.74
N ARG A 126 -7.70 9.34 -8.74
CA ARG A 126 -9.14 9.15 -8.81
C ARG A 126 -9.75 10.03 -9.90
N PHE A 127 -9.42 11.32 -9.90
CA PHE A 127 -9.97 12.26 -10.87
C PHE A 127 -9.59 11.90 -12.31
N GLN A 128 -8.37 11.39 -12.51
CA GLN A 128 -7.87 10.87 -13.78
C GLN A 128 -8.64 9.63 -14.25
N GLN A 129 -9.01 8.72 -13.35
CA GLN A 129 -9.82 7.54 -13.67
C GLN A 129 -11.27 7.91 -14.01
N GLU A 130 -11.84 8.90 -13.31
CA GLU A 130 -13.19 9.40 -13.58
C GLU A 130 -13.28 10.22 -14.88
N ASN A 131 -12.15 10.78 -15.34
CA ASN A 131 -12.06 11.64 -16.52
C ASN A 131 -10.91 11.21 -17.46
N PRO A 132 -11.01 10.05 -18.15
CA PRO A 132 -9.92 9.46 -18.93
C PRO A 132 -9.47 10.30 -20.15
N GLY A 133 -10.23 11.32 -20.55
CA GLY A 133 -9.91 12.21 -21.67
C GLY A 133 -9.13 13.47 -21.30
N PHE A 134 -8.84 13.70 -20.02
CA PHE A 134 -8.10 14.87 -19.53
C PHE A 134 -6.86 14.40 -18.76
N ASP A 135 -5.73 15.11 -18.85
CA ASP A 135 -4.51 14.79 -18.10
C ASP A 135 -4.43 15.68 -16.85
N PHE A 136 -4.47 15.06 -15.66
CA PHE A 136 -4.40 15.76 -14.36
C PHE A 136 -3.07 15.55 -13.64
N SER A 137 -2.07 14.99 -14.32
CA SER A 137 -0.78 14.68 -13.70
C SER A 137 -0.01 15.93 -13.23
N GLY A 138 -0.26 17.08 -13.86
CA GLY A 138 0.29 18.38 -13.47
C GLY A 138 -0.64 19.26 -12.62
N ALA A 139 -1.76 18.73 -12.13
CA ALA A 139 -2.76 19.54 -11.43
C ALA A 139 -2.36 19.81 -9.97
N GLU A 140 -2.70 21.01 -9.48
CA GLU A 140 -2.48 21.41 -8.10
C GLU A 140 -3.82 21.64 -7.38
N PHE A 141 -3.85 21.32 -6.09
CA PHE A 141 -4.98 21.64 -5.23
C PHE A 141 -4.72 22.99 -4.57
N SER A 142 -5.64 23.94 -4.76
CA SER A 142 -5.65 25.20 -4.03
C SER A 142 -6.54 25.06 -2.79
N GLY A 143 -5.99 24.53 -1.70
CA GLY A 143 -6.70 24.37 -0.42
C GLY A 143 -6.51 22.99 0.21
N GLN A 144 -7.39 22.64 1.17
CA GLN A 144 -7.33 21.36 1.85
C GLN A 144 -7.69 20.22 0.88
N VAL A 145 -6.84 19.19 0.84
CA VAL A 145 -7.09 18.00 0.02
C VAL A 145 -8.27 17.22 0.63
N PRO A 146 -9.36 16.97 -0.12
CA PRO A 146 -10.47 16.15 0.36
C PRO A 146 -10.05 14.68 0.54
N ASP A 147 -10.83 13.93 1.31
CA ASP A 147 -10.62 12.49 1.46
C ASP A 147 -11.03 11.73 0.17
N PRO A 148 -10.15 10.89 -0.40
CA PRO A 148 -10.43 10.23 -1.66
C PRO A 148 -11.52 9.17 -1.58
N SER A 149 -11.82 8.57 -0.42
CA SER A 149 -12.88 7.55 -0.31
C SER A 149 -14.29 8.16 -0.25
N THR A 150 -14.42 9.40 0.23
CA THR A 150 -15.71 10.07 0.49
C THR A 150 -16.06 11.21 -0.47
N PHE A 151 -15.10 11.77 -1.21
CA PHE A 151 -15.35 12.91 -2.11
C PHE A 151 -16.33 12.59 -3.25
N MET A 152 -17.10 13.58 -3.72
CA MET A 152 -18.09 13.49 -4.82
C MET A 152 -19.02 12.26 -4.82
N GLY A 153 -19.53 11.86 -3.66
CA GLY A 153 -20.46 10.72 -3.53
C GLY A 153 -19.77 9.36 -3.31
N GLY A 154 -18.48 9.38 -2.99
CA GLY A 154 -17.68 8.22 -2.63
C GLY A 154 -17.11 7.46 -3.82
N VAL A 155 -16.17 6.55 -3.54
CA VAL A 155 -15.58 5.69 -4.57
C VAL A 155 -16.54 4.53 -4.86
N ARG A 156 -17.05 4.45 -6.10
CA ARG A 156 -17.85 3.29 -6.53
C ARG A 156 -16.97 2.05 -6.56
N ASN A 157 -17.33 1.03 -5.78
CA ASN A 157 -16.80 -0.32 -5.98
C ASN A 157 -17.42 -0.86 -7.26
N SER A 158 -16.67 -0.79 -8.37
CA SER A 158 -16.96 -1.55 -9.59
C SER A 158 -16.53 -3.01 -9.46
#